data_AF-A0A162GYJ0-F1
#
_entry.id   AF-A0A162GYJ0-F1
#
_cell.length_a   1.000
_cell.length_b   1.000
_cell.length_c   1.000
_cell.angle_alpha   90.00
_cell.angle_beta   90.00
_cell.angle_gamma   90.00
#
_symmetry.space_group_name_H-M   'P 1'
#
loop_
_entity.id
_entity.type
_entity.pdbx_description
1 polymer ?
#
loop_
_entity_poly.entity_id
_entity_poly.type
_entity_poly.pdbx_seq_one_letter_code
_entity_poly.pdbx_strand_id
1 'polypeptide(L)'
;MNASELKNLDLRELMDELNSLDFENVGGWPTPVKVGAALLVLVAVLALGYFFVIQDANKLLDQQQREESSLLKSYEKKAFEAHNLDQFRAQLAEMEQTFGALLKQLPKDTEVPGLLEDITHTGLGSGLEFETIALKKEAEKEFYAELPIDIR
;
A
#
# COMPACT_ATOMS: atom_id res chain seq x y z
N MET A 1 -13.04 -72.33 2.73
CA MET A 1 -12.25 -71.45 1.86
C MET A 1 -12.38 -70.04 2.38
N ASN A 2 -11.27 -69.44 2.82
CA ASN A 2 -11.28 -68.10 3.41
C ASN A 2 -11.35 -67.04 2.29
N ALA A 3 -12.12 -65.96 2.51
CA ALA A 3 -12.33 -64.88 1.54
C ALA A 3 -11.02 -64.17 1.11
N SER A 4 -9.96 -64.30 1.92
CA SER A 4 -8.62 -63.81 1.61
C SER A 4 -7.91 -64.61 0.52
N GLU A 5 -8.15 -65.91 0.40
CA GLU A 5 -7.53 -66.76 -0.63
C GLU A 5 -8.16 -66.54 -2.01
N LEU A 6 -9.49 -66.38 -2.07
CA LEU A 6 -10.21 -66.04 -3.31
C LEU A 6 -9.79 -64.67 -3.85
N LYS A 7 -9.64 -63.67 -2.97
CA LYS A 7 -9.21 -62.32 -3.36
C LYS A 7 -7.76 -62.28 -3.86
N ASN A 8 -6.86 -63.09 -3.28
CA ASN A 8 -5.46 -63.14 -3.71
C ASN A 8 -5.26 -63.90 -5.02
N LEU A 9 -6.12 -64.87 -5.34
CA LEU A 9 -6.13 -65.58 -6.62
C LEU A 9 -6.59 -64.65 -7.76
N ASP A 10 -7.72 -63.96 -7.59
CA ASP A 10 -8.21 -62.96 -8.57
C ASP A 10 -7.18 -61.84 -8.81
N LEU A 11 -6.53 -61.32 -7.76
CA LEU A 11 -5.55 -60.22 -7.91
C LEU A 11 -4.30 -60.62 -8.70
N ARG A 12 -3.86 -61.88 -8.61
CA ARG A 12 -2.74 -62.39 -9.41
C ARG A 12 -3.13 -62.61 -10.86
N GLU A 13 -4.31 -63.17 -11.09
CA GLU A 13 -4.85 -63.41 -12.42
C GLU A 13 -5.07 -62.08 -13.17
N LEU A 14 -5.59 -61.05 -12.48
CA LEU A 14 -5.68 -59.70 -13.01
C LEU A 14 -4.32 -59.07 -13.33
N MET A 15 -3.27 -59.39 -12.57
CA MET A 15 -1.92 -58.86 -12.80
C MET A 15 -1.23 -59.54 -13.99
N ASP A 16 -1.51 -60.82 -14.21
CA ASP A 16 -1.06 -61.57 -15.39
C ASP A 16 -1.84 -61.13 -16.65
N GLU A 17 -3.15 -60.86 -16.52
CA GLU A 17 -3.98 -60.25 -17.56
C GLU A 17 -3.50 -58.85 -17.94
N LEU A 18 -3.09 -58.02 -16.98
CA LEU A 18 -2.51 -56.69 -17.22
C LEU A 18 -1.18 -56.76 -17.99
N ASN A 19 -0.34 -57.77 -17.72
CA ASN A 19 0.95 -57.96 -18.41
C ASN A 19 0.81 -58.52 -19.84
N SER A 20 -0.31 -59.16 -20.16
CA SER A 20 -0.61 -59.70 -21.49
C SER A 20 -1.46 -58.77 -22.35
N LEU A 21 -1.70 -57.53 -21.91
CA LEU A 21 -2.45 -56.54 -22.66
C LEU A 21 -1.69 -56.11 -23.92
N ASP A 22 -2.29 -56.40 -25.06
CA ASP A 22 -1.89 -55.86 -26.35
C ASP A 22 -2.60 -54.52 -26.59
N PHE A 23 -1.82 -53.46 -26.81
CA PHE A 23 -2.31 -52.11 -27.08
C PHE A 23 -2.83 -51.95 -28.53
N GLU A 24 -2.53 -52.89 -29.44
CA GLU A 24 -3.11 -52.91 -30.79
C GLU A 24 -4.57 -53.41 -30.78
N ASN A 25 -5.01 -54.15 -29.75
CA ASN A 25 -6.38 -54.64 -29.62
C ASN A 25 -7.03 -54.31 -28.26
N VAL A 26 -7.21 -53.02 -28.00
CA VAL A 26 -7.86 -52.48 -26.78
C VAL A 26 -9.31 -53.01 -26.61
N GLY A 27 -9.98 -53.37 -27.70
CA GLY A 27 -11.31 -53.97 -27.69
C GLY A 27 -11.36 -55.38 -27.09
N GLY A 28 -10.23 -56.10 -27.04
CA GLY A 28 -10.13 -57.46 -26.52
C GLY A 28 -9.87 -57.57 -25.02
N TRP A 29 -9.64 -56.45 -24.32
CA TRP A 29 -9.21 -56.49 -22.92
C TRP A 29 -10.23 -57.18 -21.98
N PRO A 30 -9.76 -57.83 -20.90
CA PRO A 30 -10.63 -58.37 -19.86
C PRO A 30 -11.55 -57.30 -19.27
N THR A 31 -12.77 -57.69 -18.91
CA THR A 31 -13.82 -56.79 -18.42
C THR A 31 -13.39 -55.93 -17.22
N PRO A 32 -12.69 -56.47 -16.20
CA PRO A 32 -12.20 -55.68 -15.06
C PRO A 32 -11.20 -54.59 -15.47
N VAL A 33 -10.30 -54.89 -16.41
CA VAL A 33 -9.32 -53.94 -16.95
C VAL A 33 -10.03 -52.82 -17.72
N LYS A 34 -11.01 -53.16 -18.56
CA LYS A 34 -11.83 -52.18 -19.29
C LYS A 34 -12.57 -51.22 -18.36
N VAL A 35 -13.16 -51.73 -17.29
CA VAL A 35 -13.86 -50.91 -16.28
C VAL A 35 -12.87 -50.00 -15.56
N GLY A 36 -11.70 -50.52 -15.18
CA GLY A 36 -10.64 -49.73 -14.56
C GLY A 36 -10.13 -48.60 -15.47
N ALA A 37 -9.88 -48.90 -16.74
CA ALA A 37 -9.46 -47.91 -17.73
C ALA A 37 -10.54 -46.84 -17.98
N ALA A 38 -11.81 -47.24 -18.08
CA ALA A 38 -12.93 -46.30 -18.23
C ALA A 38 -13.06 -45.36 -17.01
N LEU A 39 -12.90 -45.90 -15.80
CA LEU A 39 -12.88 -45.10 -14.56
C LEU A 39 -11.71 -44.12 -14.54
N LEU A 40 -10.52 -44.57 -14.95
CA LEU A 40 -9.33 -43.71 -15.01
C LEU A 40 -9.55 -42.56 -16.00
N VAL A 41 -10.05 -42.85 -17.20
CA VAL A 41 -10.39 -41.83 -18.20
C VAL A 41 -11.43 -40.85 -17.66
N LEU A 42 -12.48 -41.35 -16.99
CA LEU A 42 -13.50 -40.49 -16.38
C LEU A 42 -12.91 -39.56 -15.32
N VAL A 43 -12.07 -40.07 -14.41
CA VAL A 43 -11.39 -39.26 -13.40
C VAL A 43 -10.46 -38.24 -14.05
N ALA A 44 -9.72 -38.62 -15.09
CA ALA A 44 -8.84 -37.72 -15.83
C ALA A 44 -9.62 -36.58 -16.48
N VAL A 45 -10.75 -36.87 -17.13
CA VAL A 45 -11.62 -35.85 -17.74
C VAL A 45 -12.20 -34.90 -16.67
N LEU A 46 -12.66 -35.42 -15.53
CA LEU A 46 -13.17 -34.59 -14.44
C LEU A 46 -12.08 -33.71 -13.82
N ALA A 47 -10.89 -34.25 -13.60
CA ALA A 47 -9.75 -33.50 -13.09
C ALA A 47 -9.35 -32.38 -14.07
N LEU A 48 -9.21 -32.70 -15.35
CA LEU A 48 -8.90 -31.71 -16.39
C LEU A 48 -9.99 -30.63 -16.48
N GLY A 49 -11.27 -31.00 -16.46
CA GLY A 49 -12.37 -30.05 -16.45
C GLY A 49 -12.33 -29.12 -15.24
N TYR A 50 -12.03 -29.65 -14.06
CA TYR A 50 -11.89 -28.83 -12.85
C TYR A 50 -10.69 -27.88 -12.91
N PHE A 51 -9.51 -28.37 -13.31
CA PHE A 51 -8.30 -27.56 -13.37
C PHE A 51 -8.34 -26.48 -14.45
N PHE A 52 -8.89 -26.79 -15.64
CA PHE A 52 -8.92 -25.84 -16.75
C PHE A 52 -10.10 -24.87 -16.69
N VAL A 53 -11.28 -25.28 -16.23
CA VAL A 53 -12.49 -24.43 -16.29
C VAL A 53 -12.78 -23.77 -14.95
N ILE A 54 -12.78 -24.54 -13.87
CA ILE A 54 -13.26 -24.07 -12.56
C ILE A 54 -12.21 -23.24 -11.84
N GLN A 55 -10.94 -23.62 -11.96
CA GLN A 55 -9.85 -22.91 -11.29
C GLN A 55 -9.71 -21.46 -11.76
N ASP A 56 -9.80 -21.21 -13.08
CA ASP A 56 -9.62 -19.87 -13.64
C ASP A 56 -10.85 -18.98 -13.35
N ALA A 57 -12.05 -19.55 -13.37
CA ALA A 57 -13.27 -18.85 -12.95
C ALA A 57 -13.21 -18.41 -11.48
N ASN A 58 -12.72 -19.27 -10.58
CA ASN A 58 -12.56 -18.93 -9.17
C ASN A 58 -11.50 -17.86 -8.96
N LYS A 59 -10.36 -17.92 -9.67
CA LYS A 59 -9.33 -16.88 -9.62
C LYS A 59 -9.86 -15.52 -10.08
N LEU A 60 -10.64 -15.51 -11.17
CA LEU A 60 -11.26 -14.29 -11.68
C LEU A 60 -12.26 -13.73 -10.67
N LEU A 61 -13.08 -14.57 -10.06
CA LEU A 61 -14.03 -14.17 -9.01
C LEU A 61 -13.31 -13.51 -7.84
N ASP A 62 -12.25 -14.14 -7.32
CA ASP A 62 -11.46 -13.59 -6.20
C ASP A 62 -10.78 -12.26 -6.56
N GLN A 63 -10.36 -12.10 -7.81
CA GLN A 63 -9.80 -10.83 -8.29
C GLN A 63 -10.87 -9.73 -8.31
N GLN A 64 -12.03 -10.01 -8.88
CA GLN A 64 -13.14 -9.05 -8.99
C GLN A 64 -13.67 -8.64 -7.61
N GLN A 65 -13.80 -9.56 -6.66
CA GLN A 65 -14.22 -9.24 -5.29
C GLN A 65 -13.21 -8.32 -4.56
N ARG A 66 -11.91 -8.53 -4.79
CA ARG A 66 -10.86 -7.66 -4.22
C ARG A 66 -10.91 -6.26 -4.83
N GLU A 67 -11.12 -6.18 -6.14
CA GLU A 67 -11.27 -4.92 -6.86
C GLU A 67 -12.51 -4.16 -6.37
N GLU A 68 -13.66 -4.82 -6.26
CA GLU A 68 -14.90 -4.25 -5.71
C GLU A 68 -14.68 -3.65 -4.31
N SER A 69 -14.06 -4.41 -3.39
CA SER A 69 -13.78 -3.91 -2.04
C SER A 69 -12.85 -2.69 -2.04
N SER A 70 -11.87 -2.66 -2.93
CA SER A 70 -10.95 -1.52 -3.09
C SER A 70 -11.66 -0.28 -3.64
N LEU A 71 -12.53 -0.45 -4.65
CA LEU A 71 -13.33 0.61 -5.23
C LEU A 71 -14.31 1.20 -4.23
N LEU A 72 -15.01 0.37 -3.46
CA LEU A 72 -15.95 0.82 -2.42
C LEU A 72 -15.24 1.64 -1.35
N LYS A 73 -14.11 1.16 -0.82
CA LYS A 73 -13.30 1.93 0.16
C LYS A 73 -12.83 3.27 -0.40
N SER A 74 -12.42 3.28 -1.67
CA SER A 74 -11.97 4.51 -2.34
C SER A 74 -13.12 5.49 -2.55
N TYR A 75 -14.31 4.98 -2.87
CA TYR A 75 -15.53 5.77 -2.99
C TYR A 75 -15.94 6.36 -1.63
N GLU A 76 -16.00 5.56 -0.57
CA GLU A 76 -16.33 6.01 0.78
C GLU A 76 -15.38 7.12 1.26
N LYS A 77 -14.06 6.92 1.07
CA LYS A 77 -13.05 7.93 1.41
C LYS A 77 -13.27 9.23 0.65
N LYS A 78 -13.46 9.15 -0.67
CA LYS A 78 -13.70 10.34 -1.52
C LYS A 78 -15.02 11.03 -1.20
N ALA A 79 -16.07 10.28 -0.90
CA ALA A 79 -17.36 10.81 -0.51
C ALA A 79 -17.27 11.55 0.84
N PHE A 80 -16.53 10.99 1.80
CA PHE A 80 -16.26 11.62 3.08
C PHE A 80 -15.42 12.91 2.94
N GLU A 81 -14.35 12.86 2.13
CA GLU A 81 -13.52 14.03 1.83
C GLU A 81 -14.32 15.12 1.11
N ALA A 82 -15.18 14.76 0.15
CA ALA A 82 -16.03 15.70 -0.56
C ALA A 82 -17.09 16.33 0.34
N HIS A 83 -17.69 15.56 1.25
CA HIS A 83 -18.69 16.08 2.19
C HIS A 83 -18.10 17.05 3.20
N ASN A 84 -16.88 16.78 3.69
CA ASN A 84 -16.21 17.63 4.68
C ASN A 84 -15.34 18.73 4.05
N LEU A 85 -15.30 18.84 2.73
CA LEU A 85 -14.46 19.80 2.01
C LEU A 85 -14.80 21.24 2.40
N ASP A 86 -16.08 21.55 2.56
CA ASP A 86 -16.53 22.89 2.97
C ASP A 86 -16.09 23.22 4.40
N GLN A 87 -16.12 22.24 5.32
CA GLN A 87 -15.63 22.39 6.68
C GLN A 87 -14.11 22.61 6.72
N PHE A 88 -13.34 21.85 5.94
CA PHE A 88 -11.89 22.05 5.85
C PHE A 88 -11.52 23.40 5.23
N ARG A 89 -12.28 23.87 4.23
CA ARG A 89 -12.11 25.22 3.66
C ARG A 89 -12.39 26.31 4.70
N ALA A 90 -13.43 26.15 5.52
CA ALA A 90 -13.72 27.06 6.61
C ALA A 90 -12.60 27.10 7.65
N GLN A 91 -12.05 25.93 8.03
CA GLN A 91 -10.91 25.84 8.95
C GLN A 91 -9.64 26.49 8.38
N LEU A 92 -9.37 26.34 7.07
CA LEU A 92 -8.25 27.02 6.42
C LEU A 92 -8.42 28.54 6.47
N ALA A 93 -9.61 29.07 6.19
CA ALA A 93 -9.86 30.51 6.27
C ALA A 93 -9.70 31.05 7.70
N GLU A 94 -10.15 30.31 8.72
CA GLU A 94 -9.95 30.66 10.12
C GLU A 94 -8.46 30.64 10.52
N MET A 95 -7.71 29.64 10.04
CA MET A 95 -6.27 29.51 10.28
C MET A 95 -5.50 30.66 9.63
N GLU A 96 -5.81 31.03 8.38
CA GLU A 96 -5.22 32.18 7.69
C GLU A 96 -5.52 33.50 8.40
N GLN A 97 -6.75 33.69 8.89
CA GLN A 97 -7.13 34.89 9.65
C GLN A 97 -6.35 34.98 10.97
N THR A 98 -6.22 33.87 11.70
CA THR A 98 -5.46 33.79 12.95
C THR A 98 -3.97 34.04 12.69
N PHE A 99 -3.42 33.46 11.63
CA PHE A 99 -2.02 33.67 11.24
C PHE A 99 -1.75 35.12 10.85
N GLY A 100 -2.65 35.75 10.09
CA GLY A 100 -2.55 37.18 9.77
C GLY A 100 -2.63 38.09 10.99
N ALA A 101 -3.43 37.74 12.00
CA ALA A 101 -3.47 38.45 13.27
C ALA A 101 -2.15 38.32 14.05
N LEU A 102 -1.56 37.12 14.09
CA LEU A 102 -0.26 36.88 14.72
C LEU A 102 0.88 37.64 14.00
N LEU A 103 0.87 37.72 12.67
CA LEU A 103 1.83 38.52 11.91
C LEU A 103 1.76 40.02 12.22
N LYS A 104 0.56 40.54 12.55
CA LYS A 104 0.38 41.94 12.98
C LYS A 104 0.80 42.18 14.42
N GLN A 105 0.83 41.14 15.24
CA GLN A 105 1.33 41.20 16.62
C GLN A 105 2.85 41.09 16.71
N LEU A 106 3.53 40.68 15.63
CA LEU A 106 4.99 40.78 15.54
C LEU A 106 5.35 42.27 15.39
N PRO A 107 5.99 42.89 16.40
CA PRO A 107 6.38 44.29 16.32
C PRO A 107 7.45 44.44 15.24
N LYS A 108 7.14 45.12 14.13
CA LYS A 108 8.05 45.23 13.00
C LYS A 108 8.99 46.44 13.07
N ASP A 109 8.63 47.51 13.78
CA ASP A 109 9.21 48.82 13.49
C ASP A 109 9.85 49.58 14.68
N THR A 110 9.81 49.07 15.92
CA THR A 110 10.11 49.93 17.10
C THR A 110 11.33 49.57 17.94
N GLU A 111 11.96 48.41 17.75
CA GLU A 111 13.02 47.95 18.68
C GLU A 111 14.45 48.23 18.20
N VAL A 112 14.66 48.63 16.94
CA VAL A 112 16.02 48.84 16.41
C VAL A 112 16.78 49.93 17.17
N PRO A 113 16.21 51.12 17.45
CA PRO A 113 16.91 52.14 18.23
C PRO A 113 17.23 51.69 19.66
N GLY A 114 16.30 51.01 20.33
CA GLY A 114 16.51 50.48 21.68
C GLY A 114 17.59 49.42 21.73
N LEU A 115 17.63 48.51 20.75
CA LEU A 115 18.66 47.50 20.64
C LEU A 115 20.06 48.11 20.47
N LEU A 116 20.19 49.19 19.70
CA LEU A 116 21.46 49.91 19.55
C LEU A 116 21.91 50.56 20.87
N GLU A 117 20.97 51.11 21.64
CA GLU A 117 21.25 51.68 22.96
C GLU A 117 21.71 50.61 23.95
N ASP A 118 21.03 49.47 23.99
CA ASP A 118 21.37 48.32 24.85
C ASP A 118 22.76 47.73 24.50
N ILE A 119 23.07 47.60 23.21
CA ILE A 119 24.40 47.15 22.74
C ILE A 119 25.49 48.13 23.19
N THR A 120 25.24 49.43 23.01
CA THR A 120 26.20 50.47 23.37
C THR A 120 26.43 50.52 24.88
N HIS A 121 25.36 50.49 25.68
CA HIS A 121 25.43 50.48 27.13
C HIS A 121 26.17 49.25 27.66
N THR A 122 25.87 48.07 27.11
CA THR A 122 26.51 46.81 27.50
C THR A 122 28.00 46.76 27.14
N GLY A 123 28.38 47.25 25.96
CA GLY A 123 29.78 47.27 25.53
C GLY A 123 30.62 48.27 26.34
N LEU A 124 30.10 49.48 26.56
CA LEU A 124 30.77 50.48 27.42
C LEU A 124 30.90 49.97 28.86
N GLY A 125 29.86 49.33 29.40
CA GLY A 125 29.89 48.69 30.72
C GLY A 125 30.89 47.54 30.84
N SER A 126 31.26 46.94 29.70
CA SER A 126 32.30 45.91 29.59
C SER A 126 33.70 46.46 29.29
N GLY A 127 33.85 47.79 29.20
CA GLY A 127 35.12 48.46 28.87
C GLY A 127 35.52 48.37 27.39
N LEU A 128 34.58 48.06 26.50
CA LEU A 128 34.80 48.05 25.05
C LEU A 128 34.51 49.44 24.46
N GLU A 129 35.38 49.91 23.58
CA GLU A 129 35.15 51.10 22.76
C GLU A 129 34.69 50.66 21.37
N PHE A 130 33.56 51.20 20.90
CA PHE A 130 33.05 50.92 19.56
C PHE A 130 33.57 51.97 18.57
N GLU A 131 34.18 51.53 17.46
CA GLU A 131 34.61 52.41 16.38
C GLU A 131 33.45 52.70 15.41
N THR A 132 32.61 51.71 15.10
CA THR A 132 31.50 51.88 14.18
C THR A 132 30.39 50.85 14.43
N ILE A 133 29.14 51.32 14.43
CA ILE A 133 27.94 50.48 14.37
C ILE A 133 27.16 50.86 13.11
N ALA A 134 27.08 49.94 12.13
CA ALA A 134 26.50 50.20 10.83
C ALA A 134 25.36 49.22 10.49
N LEU A 135 24.21 49.78 10.10
CA LEU A 135 23.06 49.03 9.59
C LEU A 135 23.30 48.68 8.11
N LYS A 136 23.20 47.40 7.76
CA LYS A 136 23.29 46.92 6.38
C LYS A 136 21.91 46.92 5.72
N LYS A 137 21.88 46.62 4.42
CA LYS A 137 20.63 46.54 3.67
C LYS A 137 19.77 45.38 4.17
N GLU A 138 18.48 45.65 4.33
CA GLU A 138 17.47 44.66 4.70
C GLU A 138 17.38 43.53 3.66
N ALA A 139 17.27 42.29 4.15
CA ALA A 139 17.13 41.09 3.34
C ALA A 139 15.76 40.46 3.62
N GLU A 140 14.85 40.54 2.64
CA GLU A 140 13.53 39.92 2.71
C GLU A 140 13.62 38.40 2.57
N LYS A 141 12.92 37.68 3.46
CA LYS A 141 12.66 36.25 3.42
C LYS A 141 11.17 36.02 3.20
N GLU A 142 10.78 34.77 3.00
CA GLU A 142 9.40 34.40 2.66
C GLU A 142 8.35 34.85 3.70
N PHE A 143 8.75 34.97 4.98
CA PHE A 143 7.83 35.33 6.07
C PHE A 143 8.34 36.43 7.03
N TYR A 144 9.57 36.91 6.85
CA TYR A 144 10.21 37.88 7.74
C TYR A 144 11.32 38.64 6.99
N ALA A 145 11.86 39.70 7.59
CA ALA A 145 12.99 40.44 7.04
C ALA A 145 14.14 40.50 8.05
N GLU A 146 15.37 40.39 7.56
CA GLU A 146 16.59 40.44 8.37
C GLU A 146 17.27 41.80 8.14
N LEU A 147 17.65 42.50 9.22
CA LEU A 147 18.43 43.74 9.18
C LEU A 147 19.82 43.50 9.81
N PRO A 148 20.86 43.21 9.01
CA PRO A 148 22.17 42.87 9.56
C PRO A 148 22.87 44.10 10.17
N ILE A 149 23.51 43.92 11.33
CA ILE A 149 24.28 44.98 12.02
C ILE A 149 25.76 44.60 12.00
N ASP A 150 26.61 45.53 11.57
CA ASP A 150 28.07 45.42 11.60
C ASP A 150 28.61 46.27 12.75
N ILE A 151 29.38 45.65 13.65
CA ILE A 151 29.95 46.30 14.83
C ILE A 151 31.46 46.08 14.81
N ARG A 152 32.23 47.17 14.92
CA ARG A 152 33.68 47.17 15.04
C ARG A 152 34.12 47.97 16.24
#